data_AF-A0A073CLE4-F1
#
_entry.id   AF-A0A073CLE4-F1
#
_cell.length_a   1.000
_cell.length_b   1.000
_cell.length_c   1.000
_cell.angle_alpha   90.00
_cell.angle_beta   90.00
_cell.angle_gamma   90.00
#
_symmetry.space_group_name_H-M   'P 1'
#
loop_
_entity.id
_entity.type
_entity.pdbx_description
1 polymer ?
#
loop_
_entity_poly.entity_id
_entity_poly.type
_entity_poly.pdbx_seq_one_letter_code
_entity_poly.pdbx_strand_id
1 'polypeptide(L)' 'MQSSETPLNIDREIGDRNGEGKALNNLGNAYNNLGQYQKAIEFYQQSLTIAREIGDRNGEGKTLNNLGNAYK' A
#
# COMPACT_ATOMS: atom_id res chain seq x y z
N MET A 1 6.04 19.23 22.92
CA MET A 1 5.72 17.89 22.38
C MET A 1 6.85 17.47 21.46
N GLN A 2 7.92 16.88 22.00
CA GLN A 2 8.94 16.18 21.22
C GLN A 2 9.35 14.96 22.02
N SER A 3 8.54 13.93 21.91
CA SER A 3 8.93 12.58 22.28
C SER A 3 8.53 11.73 21.09
N SER A 4 9.50 11.17 20.37
CA SER A 4 9.43 9.81 19.81
C SER A 4 10.26 9.52 18.54
N GLU A 5 11.29 10.29 18.18
CA GLU A 5 12.22 9.88 17.11
C GLU A 5 13.41 9.08 17.68
N THR A 6 13.15 7.85 18.15
CA THR A 6 14.22 6.86 18.37
C THR A 6 14.22 5.87 17.19
N PRO A 7 15.39 5.30 16.81
CA PRO A 7 15.47 4.34 15.71
C PRO A 7 14.44 3.20 15.81
N LEU A 8 14.21 2.70 17.03
CA LEU A 8 13.21 1.65 17.29
C LEU A 8 11.77 2.07 16.95
N ASN A 9 11.41 3.34 17.18
CA ASN A 9 10.07 3.81 16.87
C ASN A 9 9.90 4.07 15.37
N ILE A 10 10.95 4.53 14.69
CA ILE A 10 10.98 4.67 13.22
C ILE A 10 10.83 3.29 12.56
N ASP A 11 11.57 2.30 13.02
CA ASP A 11 11.48 0.92 12.48
C ASP A 11 10.07 0.33 12.67
N ARG A 12 9.45 0.59 13.83
CA ARG A 12 8.07 0.18 14.09
C ARG A 12 7.08 0.89 13.16
N GLU A 13 7.18 2.20 13.03
CA GLU A 13 6.30 2.97 12.14
C GLU A 13 6.42 2.49 10.69
N ILE A 14 7.64 2.30 10.18
CA ILE A 14 7.87 1.73 8.84
C ILE A 14 7.25 0.33 8.72
N GLY A 15 7.41 -0.51 9.75
CA GLY A 15 6.83 -1.85 9.80
C GLY A 15 5.30 -1.85 9.74
N ASP A 16 4.66 -1.00 10.55
CA ASP A 16 3.20 -0.86 10.63
C ASP A 16 2.65 -0.35 9.28
N ARG A 17 3.28 0.68 8.71
CA ARG A 17 2.93 1.21 7.39
C ARG A 17 3.11 0.17 6.29
N ASN A 18 4.17 -0.64 6.31
CA ASN A 18 4.34 -1.74 5.36
C ASN A 18 3.20 -2.78 5.48
N GLY A 19 2.76 -3.09 6.69
CA GLY A 19 1.59 -3.94 6.94
C GLY A 19 0.31 -3.37 6.33
N GLU A 20 0.04 -2.09 6.56
CA GLU A 20 -1.11 -1.37 6.01
C GLU A 20 -1.11 -1.38 4.48
N GLY A 21 0.03 -1.04 3.85
CA GLY A 21 0.17 -1.03 2.40
C GLY A 21 -0.12 -2.38 1.75
N LYS A 22 0.32 -3.49 2.39
CA LYS A 22 0.01 -4.86 1.94
C LYS A 22 -1.46 -5.21 2.09
N ALA A 23 -2.09 -4.83 3.20
CA ALA A 23 -3.51 -5.08 3.43
C ALA A 23 -4.38 -4.35 2.39
N LEU A 24 -4.06 -3.09 2.10
CA LEU A 24 -4.73 -2.29 1.07
C LEU A 24 -4.58 -2.93 -0.32
N ASN A 25 -3.38 -3.37 -0.70
CA ASN A 25 -3.20 -4.07 -1.97
C ASN A 25 -4.05 -5.35 -2.06
N ASN A 26 -4.17 -6.10 -0.96
CA ASN A 26 -5.00 -7.30 -0.92
C ASN A 26 -6.50 -6.99 -1.01
N LEU A 27 -6.96 -5.90 -0.39
CA LEU A 27 -8.33 -5.41 -0.57
C LEU A 27 -8.58 -5.01 -2.02
N GLY A 28 -7.63 -4.33 -2.66
CA GLY A 28 -7.68 -4.02 -4.08
C GLY A 28 -7.87 -5.28 -4.94
N ASN A 29 -7.08 -6.32 -4.68
CA ASN A 29 -7.21 -7.62 -5.36
C ASN A 29 -8.59 -8.25 -5.14
N ALA A 30 -9.11 -8.21 -3.92
CA ALA A 30 -10.44 -8.75 -3.61
C ALA A 30 -11.53 -8.03 -4.41
N TYR A 31 -11.52 -6.69 -4.46
CA TYR A 31 -12.49 -5.93 -5.23
C TYR A 31 -12.32 -6.09 -6.74
N ASN A 32 -11.09 -6.23 -7.23
CA ASN A 32 -10.81 -6.52 -8.64
C ASN A 32 -11.42 -7.86 -9.05
N ASN A 33 -11.27 -8.89 -8.22
CA ASN A 33 -11.87 -10.21 -8.46
C ASN A 33 -13.41 -10.20 -8.41
N LEU A 34 -14.00 -9.23 -7.69
CA LEU A 34 -15.45 -9.00 -7.65
C LEU A 34 -15.94 -8.12 -8.82
N GLY A 35 -15.07 -7.68 -9.73
CA GLY A 35 -15.41 -6.77 -10.82
C GLY A 35 -15.68 -5.33 -10.37
N GLN A 36 -15.40 -5.00 -9.10
CA GLN A 36 -15.57 -3.65 -8.55
C GLN A 36 -14.29 -2.83 -8.77
N TYR A 37 -13.94 -2.60 -10.04
CA TYR A 37 -12.64 -2.04 -10.44
C TYR A 37 -12.37 -0.65 -9.85
N GLN A 38 -13.38 0.21 -9.74
CA GLN A 38 -13.21 1.55 -9.15
C GLN A 38 -12.72 1.47 -7.69
N LYS A 39 -13.33 0.59 -6.88
CA LYS A 39 -12.87 0.36 -5.50
C LYS A 39 -11.50 -0.28 -5.46
N ALA A 40 -11.22 -1.22 -6.37
CA ALA A 40 -9.91 -1.85 -6.46
C ALA A 40 -8.81 -0.80 -6.68
N ILE A 41 -9.03 0.11 -7.64
CA ILE A 41 -8.14 1.22 -7.97
C ILE A 41 -7.91 2.12 -6.75
N GLU A 42 -8.95 2.48 -6.00
CA GLU A 42 -8.82 3.30 -4.78
C GLU A 42 -7.89 2.65 -3.75
N PHE A 43 -8.08 1.35 -3.47
CA PHE A 43 -7.22 0.63 -2.52
C PHE A 43 -5.79 0.46 -3.03
N TYR A 44 -5.60 0.20 -4.33
CA TYR A 44 -4.25 0.16 -4.90
C TYR A 44 -3.57 1.53 -4.83
N GLN A 45 -4.28 2.63 -5.07
CA GLN A 45 -3.69 3.97 -4.96
C GLN A 45 -3.24 4.29 -3.53
N GLN A 46 -4.03 3.90 -2.51
CA GLN A 46 -3.63 4.06 -1.12
C GLN A 46 -2.39 3.21 -0.79
N SER A 47 -2.36 1.95 -1.23
CA SER A 47 -1.19 1.06 -1.10
C SER A 47 0.06 1.66 -1.76
N LEU A 48 -0.09 2.25 -2.97
CA LEU A 48 1.00 2.88 -3.72
C LEU A 48 1.57 4.09 -2.99
N THR A 49 0.71 4.92 -2.39
CA THR A 49 1.12 6.06 -1.58
C THR A 49 2.00 5.60 -0.42
N ILE A 50 1.55 4.60 0.34
CA ILE A 50 2.32 4.06 1.47
C ILE A 50 3.65 3.47 1.03
N ALA A 51 3.65 2.66 -0.04
CA ALA A 51 4.87 2.05 -0.56
C ALA A 51 5.92 3.11 -0.94
N ARG A 52 5.49 4.25 -1.49
CA ARG A 52 6.38 5.37 -1.81
C ARG A 52 6.88 6.10 -0.57
N GLU A 53 6.02 6.33 0.41
CA GLU A 53 6.40 7.03 1.64
C GLU A 53 7.44 6.27 2.46
N ILE A 54 7.36 4.94 2.50
CA ILE A 54 8.33 4.09 3.22
C ILE A 54 9.48 3.60 2.34
N GLY A 55 9.48 3.93 1.04
CA GLY A 55 10.49 3.49 0.09
C GLY A 55 10.46 2.00 -0.30
N ASP A 56 9.34 1.30 -0.10
CA ASP A 56 9.15 -0.10 -0.52
C ASP A 56 8.94 -0.19 -2.04
N ARG A 57 10.05 -0.31 -2.78
CA ARG A 57 10.06 -0.45 -4.24
C ARG A 57 9.41 -1.73 -4.74
N ASN A 58 9.47 -2.81 -3.95
CA ASN A 58 8.85 -4.07 -4.31
C ASN A 58 7.33 -3.99 -4.18
N GLY A 59 6.85 -3.36 -3.11
CA GLY A 59 5.44 -3.01 -2.92
C GLY A 59 4.92 -2.11 -4.05
N GLU A 60 5.64 -1.03 -4.35
CA GLU A 60 5.30 -0.09 -5.43
C GLU A 60 5.12 -0.82 -6.78
N GLY A 61 6.08 -1.67 -7.18
CA GLY A 61 6.00 -2.41 -8.44
C GLY A 61 4.82 -3.38 -8.51
N LYS A 62 4.52 -4.09 -7.41
CA LYS A 62 3.36 -4.99 -7.34
C LYS A 62 2.05 -4.23 -7.49
N THR A 63 1.91 -3.13 -6.75
CA THR A 63 0.69 -2.31 -6.77
C THR A 63 0.46 -1.66 -8.13
N LEU A 64 1.51 -1.19 -8.81
CA LEU A 64 1.42 -0.64 -10.17
C LEU A 64 0.98 -1.68 -11.21
N ASN A 65 1.48 -2.91 -11.11
CA ASN A 65 1.01 -4.01 -11.97
C ASN A 65 -0.49 -4.26 -11.77
N ASN A 66 -0.95 -4.31 -10.52
CA ASN A 66 -2.37 -4.50 -10.21
C ASN A 66 -3.25 -3.34 -10.72
N LEU A 67 -2.79 -2.10 -10.61
CA LEU A 67 -3.45 -0.94 -11.23
C LEU A 67 -3.56 -1.08 -12.75
N GLY A 68 -2.47 -1.50 -13.42
CA GLY A 68 -2.48 -1.76 -14.85
C GLY A 68 -3.51 -2.80 -15.26
N ASN A 69 -3.67 -3.86 -14.46
CA ASN A 69 -4.71 -4.86 -14.68
C ASN A 69 -6.12 -4.32 -14.45
N ALA A 70 -6.33 -3.46 -13.45
CA ALA A 70 -7.65 -2.90 -13.13
C ALA A 70 -8.13 -1.83 -14.11
N TYR A 71 -7.21 -1.14 -14.82
CA TYR A 71 -7.54 -0.15 -15.85
C TYR A 71 -7.78 -0.75 -17.24
N LYS A 72 -7.47 -2.03 -17.44
CA LYS A 72 -7.62 -2.72 -18.74
C LYS A 72 -9.09 -3.01 -19.05
#